data_AF-A0A149VF70-F1
#
_entry.id   AF-A0A149VF70-F1
#
_cell.length_a   1.000
_cell.length_b   1.000
_cell.length_c   1.000
_cell.angle_alpha   90.00
_cell.angle_beta   90.00
_cell.angle_gamma   90.00
#
_symmetry.space_group_name_H-M   'P 1'
#
loop_
_entity.id
_entity.type
_entity.pdbx_description
1 polymer ?
#
loop_
_entity_poly.entity_id
_entity_poly.type
_entity_poly.pdbx_seq_one_letter_code
_entity_poly.pdbx_strand_id
1 'polypeptide(L)'
;EFLMDSRRGLYSYEALRSRLAENSFARNGLVDLSGPVIRLQSLTPEDLYILLGKLRHVFAYGDQDRYLVPDEVFKAFMTHCNQRIGEAYFRTPRNTIKSFLDLLAILEQNPQAQWQGLVDQAEIAPDAPSAGGNIIDDDNKDAPGAAGSSTTGSTQTPPDDDLADFRL
;
A
#
# COMPACT_ATOMS: atom_id res chain seq x y z
N GLU A 1 -5.41 -8.76 -6.24
CA GLU A 1 -3.98 -8.77 -6.63
C GLU A 1 -3.87 -8.33 -8.10
N PHE A 2 -3.46 -7.11 -8.40
CA PHE A 2 -3.35 -6.64 -9.80
C PHE A 2 -2.09 -7.14 -10.50
N LEU A 3 -0.99 -7.30 -9.75
CA LEU A 3 0.31 -7.66 -10.34
C LEU A 3 0.45 -9.20 -10.50
N MET A 4 0.12 -9.96 -9.46
CA MET A 4 0.36 -11.41 -9.37
C MET A 4 -0.74 -12.28 -9.95
N ASP A 5 -1.93 -11.73 -10.23
CA ASP A 5 -3.04 -12.52 -10.75
C ASP A 5 -2.69 -13.03 -12.16
N SER A 6 -2.56 -14.35 -12.29
CA SER A 6 -2.19 -15.02 -13.53
C SER A 6 -3.31 -15.07 -14.57
N ARG A 7 -4.56 -14.72 -14.20
CA ARG A 7 -5.73 -14.70 -15.08
C ARG A 7 -6.15 -13.29 -15.49
N ARG A 8 -6.07 -12.32 -14.57
CA ARG A 8 -6.52 -10.93 -14.80
C ARG A 8 -5.47 -9.86 -14.50
N GLY A 9 -4.33 -10.24 -13.94
CA GLY A 9 -3.26 -9.33 -13.57
C GLY A 9 -2.14 -9.24 -14.61
N LEU A 10 -1.13 -8.43 -14.33
CA LEU A 10 0.02 -8.23 -15.24
C LEU A 10 0.80 -9.52 -15.52
N TYR A 11 0.75 -10.49 -14.61
CA TYR A 11 1.38 -11.80 -14.77
C TYR A 11 0.66 -12.72 -15.75
N SER A 12 -0.54 -12.35 -16.25
CA SER A 12 -1.23 -13.07 -17.32
C SER A 12 -0.46 -13.03 -18.65
N TYR A 13 0.36 -12.00 -18.87
CA TYR A 13 1.21 -11.87 -20.07
C TYR A 13 2.62 -12.35 -19.77
N GLU A 14 3.09 -13.39 -20.48
CA GLU A 14 4.37 -14.05 -20.19
C GLU A 14 5.58 -13.11 -20.34
N ALA A 15 5.57 -12.22 -21.34
CA ALA A 15 6.61 -11.21 -21.54
C ALA A 15 6.69 -10.19 -20.39
N LEU A 16 5.54 -9.84 -19.79
CA LEU A 16 5.51 -8.96 -18.62
C LEU A 16 5.90 -9.69 -17.35
N ARG A 17 5.41 -10.91 -17.16
CA ARG A 17 5.77 -11.77 -16.03
C ARG A 17 7.28 -11.96 -15.93
N SER A 18 7.97 -12.23 -17.04
CA SER A 18 9.43 -12.44 -17.04
C SER A 18 10.22 -11.17 -16.69
N ARG A 19 9.75 -9.99 -17.10
CA ARG A 19 10.40 -8.70 -16.76
C ARG A 19 10.09 -8.20 -15.35
N LEU A 20 8.90 -8.52 -14.82
CA LEU A 20 8.43 -8.09 -13.51
C LEU A 20 8.74 -9.12 -12.41
N ALA A 21 9.22 -10.31 -12.78
CA ALA A 21 9.63 -11.32 -11.82
C ALA A 21 10.79 -10.83 -10.96
N GLU A 22 10.73 -11.14 -9.68
CA GLU A 22 11.86 -10.93 -8.78
C GLU A 22 13.07 -11.75 -9.19
N ASN A 23 14.22 -11.21 -8.83
CA ASN A 23 15.49 -11.90 -8.95
C ASN A 23 15.44 -13.25 -8.19
N SER A 24 15.74 -14.34 -8.88
CA SER A 24 15.71 -15.69 -8.32
C SER A 24 16.69 -15.87 -7.15
N PHE A 25 17.74 -15.07 -7.09
CA PHE A 25 18.74 -15.05 -6.03
C PHE A 25 18.37 -14.15 -4.84
N ALA A 26 17.36 -13.29 -4.94
CA ALA A 26 16.86 -12.47 -3.85
C ALA A 26 16.04 -13.30 -2.85
N ARG A 27 16.69 -14.28 -2.22
CA ARG A 27 16.14 -15.19 -1.22
C ARG A 27 16.97 -15.11 0.07
N ASN A 28 16.41 -15.59 1.18
CA ASN A 28 17.11 -15.73 2.46
C ASN A 28 17.72 -14.43 3.00
N GLY A 29 17.00 -13.31 2.87
CA GLY A 29 17.46 -12.00 3.35
C GLY A 29 18.33 -11.22 2.36
N LEU A 30 18.62 -11.78 1.17
CA LEU A 30 19.18 -11.02 0.06
C LEU A 30 18.09 -10.15 -0.56
N VAL A 31 18.30 -8.83 -0.56
CA VAL A 31 17.36 -7.84 -1.08
C VAL A 31 17.93 -7.24 -2.35
N ASP A 32 17.17 -7.36 -3.45
CA ASP A 32 17.48 -6.71 -4.72
C ASP A 32 16.51 -5.54 -4.93
N LEU A 33 17.04 -4.31 -4.92
CA LEU A 33 16.29 -3.07 -5.14
C LEU A 33 16.49 -2.51 -6.55
N SER A 34 17.20 -3.23 -7.43
CA SER A 34 17.48 -2.78 -8.81
C SER A 34 16.39 -3.16 -9.81
N GLY A 35 15.46 -4.02 -9.40
CA GLY A 35 14.37 -4.51 -10.24
C GLY A 35 13.27 -3.45 -10.51
N PRO A 36 12.48 -3.63 -11.58
CA PRO A 36 11.37 -2.73 -11.90
C PRO A 36 10.21 -2.80 -10.89
N VAL A 37 10.17 -3.87 -10.07
CA VAL A 37 9.20 -4.05 -9.00
C VAL A 37 9.97 -4.23 -7.69
N ILE A 38 9.71 -3.33 -6.74
CA ILE A 38 10.29 -3.40 -5.39
C ILE A 38 9.20 -3.90 -4.44
N ARG A 39 9.43 -5.07 -3.82
CA ARG A 39 8.57 -5.56 -2.73
C ARG A 39 8.98 -4.92 -1.41
N LEU A 40 8.11 -4.07 -0.90
CA LEU A 40 8.29 -3.49 0.43
C LEU A 40 7.98 -4.54 1.49
N GLN A 41 8.96 -4.82 2.34
CA GLN A 41 8.74 -5.61 3.55
C GLN A 41 7.98 -4.78 4.59
N SER A 42 7.18 -5.44 5.43
CA SER A 42 6.59 -4.78 6.59
C SER A 42 7.68 -4.30 7.53
N LEU A 43 7.45 -3.18 8.22
CA LEU A 43 8.43 -2.64 9.16
C LEU A 43 8.57 -3.54 10.38
N THR A 44 9.79 -3.74 10.84
CA THR A 44 10.05 -4.31 12.17
C THR A 44 9.84 -3.24 13.27
N PRO A 45 9.67 -3.64 14.54
CA PRO A 45 9.66 -2.68 15.65
C PRO A 45 10.92 -1.83 15.73
N GLU A 46 12.08 -2.41 15.42
CA GLU A 46 13.35 -1.70 15.38
C GLU A 46 13.36 -0.65 14.27
N ASP A 47 12.88 -1.00 13.07
CA ASP A 47 12.75 -0.06 11.96
C ASP A 47 11.79 1.09 12.29
N LEU A 48 10.67 0.79 12.94
CA LEU A 48 9.71 1.81 13.35
C LEU A 48 10.30 2.76 14.39
N TYR A 49 11.05 2.26 15.36
CA TYR A 49 11.73 3.09 16.35
C TYR A 49 12.69 4.08 15.68
N ILE A 50 13.51 3.60 14.75
CA ILE A 50 14.43 4.44 13.98
C ILE A 50 13.65 5.45 13.12
N LEU A 51 12.55 5.02 12.52
CA LEU A 51 11.69 5.89 11.71
C LEU A 51 11.10 7.04 12.54
N LEU A 52 10.57 6.78 13.74
CA LEU A 52 10.05 7.82 14.63
C LEU A 52 11.14 8.85 15.00
N GLY A 53 12.36 8.38 15.25
CA GLY A 53 13.52 9.25 15.48
C GLY A 53 13.85 10.14 14.28
N LYS A 54 13.85 9.57 13.07
CA LYS A 54 14.05 10.32 11.82
C LYS A 54 12.92 11.31 11.56
N LEU A 55 11.67 10.93 11.85
CA LEU A 55 10.52 11.82 11.71
C LEU A 55 10.62 13.01 12.65
N ARG A 56 10.99 12.81 13.93
CA ARG A 56 11.26 13.92 14.86
C ARG A 56 12.34 14.84 14.31
N HIS A 57 13.43 14.27 13.78
CA HIS A 57 14.53 15.06 13.22
C HIS A 57 14.10 15.89 12.00
N VAL A 58 13.34 15.30 11.08
CA VAL A 58 12.79 16.00 9.91
C VAL A 58 11.80 17.08 10.34
N PHE A 59 10.94 16.80 11.32
CA PHE A 59 9.99 17.77 11.88
C PHE A 59 10.72 18.98 12.48
N ALA A 60 11.87 18.74 13.10
CA ALA A 60 12.74 19.78 13.64
C ALA A 60 13.63 20.47 12.57
N TYR A 61 13.37 20.28 11.29
CA TYR A 61 14.15 20.83 10.17
C TYR A 61 15.64 20.45 10.19
N GLY A 62 15.99 19.33 10.82
CA GLY A 62 17.37 18.87 10.98
C GLY A 62 18.10 19.46 12.19
N ASP A 63 17.45 20.30 12.99
CA ASP A 63 18.03 20.91 14.19
C ASP A 63 17.67 20.11 15.45
N GLN A 64 18.68 19.68 16.20
CA GLN A 64 18.49 18.88 17.42
C GLN A 64 17.97 19.73 18.59
N ASP A 65 18.28 21.02 18.62
CA ASP A 65 17.85 21.92 19.70
C ASP A 65 16.34 22.21 19.63
N ARG A 66 15.72 21.93 18.48
CA ARG A 66 14.29 22.10 18.23
C ARG A 66 13.47 20.83 18.50
N TYR A 67 14.05 19.82 19.12
CA TYR A 67 13.33 18.59 19.44
C TYR A 67 12.27 18.84 20.53
N LEU A 68 11.01 18.69 20.14
CA LEU A 68 9.86 18.85 21.03
C LEU A 68 9.69 17.71 22.04
N VAL A 69 10.26 16.54 21.73
CA VAL A 69 10.08 15.32 22.52
C VAL A 69 11.38 14.54 22.70
N PRO A 70 11.60 13.91 23.88
CA PRO A 70 12.72 13.01 24.12
C PRO A 70 12.50 11.63 23.49
N ASP A 71 13.54 10.79 23.48
CA ASP A 71 13.49 9.44 22.87
C ASP A 71 12.52 8.47 23.58
N GLU A 72 12.22 8.72 24.86
CA GLU A 72 11.26 7.92 25.64
C GLU A 72 9.83 7.95 25.07
N VAL A 73 9.46 9.03 24.37
CA VAL A 73 8.19 9.13 23.63
C VAL A 73 8.04 7.98 22.64
N PHE A 74 9.11 7.57 21.97
CA PHE A 74 9.03 6.56 20.92
C PHE A 74 8.59 5.21 21.51
N LYS A 75 9.16 4.82 22.64
CA LYS A 75 8.80 3.57 23.33
C LYS A 75 7.38 3.62 23.89
N ALA A 76 6.99 4.75 24.49
CA ALA A 76 5.63 4.94 24.99
C ALA A 76 4.61 4.88 23.85
N PHE A 77 4.85 5.59 22.75
CA PHE A 77 3.98 5.60 21.59
C PHE A 77 3.87 4.22 20.93
N MET A 78 4.98 3.51 20.75
CA MET A 78 4.97 2.13 20.21
C MET A 78 4.21 1.17 21.13
N THR A 79 4.35 1.32 22.45
CA THR A 79 3.61 0.51 23.43
C THR A 79 2.11 0.76 23.31
N HIS A 80 1.70 2.02 23.20
CA HIS A 80 0.30 2.40 22.98
C HIS A 80 -0.25 1.85 21.66
N CYS A 81 0.52 1.96 20.57
CA CYS A 81 0.16 1.37 19.27
C CYS A 81 -0.07 -0.13 19.38
N ASN A 82 0.84 -0.83 20.06
CA ASN A 82 0.75 -2.28 20.27
C ASN A 82 -0.49 -2.67 21.08
N GLN A 83 -0.84 -1.89 22.11
CA GLN A 83 -2.02 -2.14 22.93
C GLN A 83 -3.34 -1.89 22.17
N ARG A 84 -3.38 -0.89 21.29
CA ARG A 84 -4.60 -0.49 20.58
C ARG A 84 -4.90 -1.33 19.34
N ILE A 85 -3.89 -1.60 18.52
CA ILE A 85 -4.07 -2.25 17.21
C ILE A 85 -3.26 -3.55 17.06
N GLY A 86 -2.55 -4.00 18.10
CA GLY A 86 -1.78 -5.25 18.08
C GLY A 86 -0.69 -5.24 17.01
N GLU A 87 -0.34 -6.40 16.45
CA GLU A 87 0.66 -6.48 15.36
C GLU A 87 0.28 -5.69 14.09
N ALA A 88 -0.95 -5.18 13.98
CA ALA A 88 -1.38 -4.42 12.83
C ALA A 88 -0.58 -3.11 12.66
N TYR A 89 -0.01 -2.51 13.72
CA TYR A 89 0.73 -1.25 13.56
C TYR A 89 1.98 -1.37 12.68
N PHE A 90 2.57 -2.57 12.56
CA PHE A 90 3.66 -2.85 11.62
C PHE A 90 3.19 -2.97 10.16
N ARG A 91 1.91 -3.32 9.98
CA ARG A 91 1.26 -3.46 8.67
C ARG A 91 0.59 -2.17 8.22
N THR A 92 0.37 -1.23 9.13
CA THR A 92 -0.30 0.06 8.88
C THR A 92 0.64 1.25 9.10
N PRO A 93 1.83 1.29 8.44
CA PRO A 93 2.85 2.29 8.73
C PRO A 93 2.34 3.72 8.47
N ARG A 94 1.43 3.91 7.51
CA ARG A 94 0.92 5.24 7.16
C ARG A 94 0.18 5.89 8.31
N ASN A 95 -0.80 5.20 8.90
CA ASN A 95 -1.60 5.78 9.97
C ASN A 95 -0.79 6.02 11.24
N THR A 96 0.11 5.09 11.59
CA THR A 96 1.02 5.27 12.74
C THR A 96 1.92 6.48 12.58
N ILE A 97 2.52 6.68 11.38
CA ILE A 97 3.33 7.86 11.07
C ILE A 97 2.50 9.14 11.15
N LYS A 98 1.30 9.15 10.56
CA LYS A 98 0.41 10.32 10.58
C LYS A 98 0.06 10.71 12.02
N SER A 99 -0.41 9.77 12.83
CA SER A 99 -0.78 10.03 14.23
C SER A 99 0.40 10.56 15.05
N PHE A 100 1.62 10.09 14.77
CA PHE A 100 2.81 10.61 15.44
C PHE A 100 3.14 12.06 15.02
N LEU A 101 3.01 12.40 13.74
CA LEU A 101 3.20 13.77 13.26
C LEU A 101 2.12 14.72 13.79
N ASP A 102 0.87 14.24 13.89
CA ASP A 102 -0.22 15.01 14.50
C ASP A 102 0.09 15.32 15.98
N LEU A 103 0.63 14.36 16.73
CA LEU A 103 1.12 14.57 18.11
C LEU A 103 2.20 15.66 18.17
N LEU A 104 3.20 15.61 17.28
CA LEU A 104 4.27 16.63 17.24
C LEU A 104 3.72 18.02 16.91
N ALA A 105 2.80 18.11 15.95
CA ALA A 105 2.16 19.38 15.56
C ALA A 105 1.37 20.02 16.72
N ILE A 106 0.68 19.21 17.53
CA ILE A 106 -0.03 19.70 18.72
C ILE A 106 0.96 20.20 19.78
N LEU A 107 2.05 19.47 20.01
CA LEU A 107 3.08 19.88 20.98
C LEU A 107 3.81 21.16 20.55
N GLU A 108 4.04 21.35 19.26
CA GLU A 108 4.65 22.58 18.73
C GLU A 108 3.79 23.81 19.05
N GLN A 109 2.47 23.69 18.88
CA GLN A 109 1.53 24.78 19.15
C GLN A 109 1.24 24.97 20.64
N ASN A 110 1.45 23.94 21.46
CA ASN A 110 1.12 23.94 22.88
C ASN A 110 2.33 23.52 23.73
N PRO A 111 3.31 24.41 23.97
CA PRO A 111 4.54 24.06 24.69
C PRO A 111 4.33 23.63 26.15
N GLN A 112 3.18 23.95 26.74
CA GLN A 112 2.81 23.56 28.11
C GLN A 112 2.18 22.16 28.18
N ALA A 113 1.79 21.59 27.03
CA ALA A 113 1.17 20.28 26.98
C ALA A 113 2.20 19.17 27.26
N GLN A 114 1.77 18.16 28.00
CA GLN A 114 2.60 16.98 28.28
C GLN A 114 2.33 15.90 27.24
N TRP A 115 3.39 15.39 26.62
CA TRP A 115 3.26 14.37 25.59
C TRP A 115 2.66 13.06 26.13
N GLN A 116 2.86 12.73 27.42
CA GLN A 116 2.36 11.48 28.02
C GLN A 116 0.85 11.37 27.89
N GLY A 117 0.11 12.42 28.27
CA GLY A 117 -1.35 12.43 28.21
C GLY A 117 -1.90 12.44 26.77
N LEU A 118 -1.14 12.99 25.82
CA LEU A 118 -1.53 13.00 24.41
C LEU A 118 -1.33 11.64 23.74
N VAL A 119 -0.28 10.90 24.12
CA VAL A 119 -0.06 9.53 23.63
C VAL A 119 -1.21 8.62 24.03
N ASP A 120 -1.67 8.69 25.29
CA ASP A 120 -2.79 7.86 25.78
C ASP A 120 -4.12 8.14 25.04
N GLN A 121 -4.28 9.37 24.54
CA GLN A 121 -5.46 9.81 23.79
C GLN A 121 -5.34 9.56 22.28
N ALA A 122 -4.18 9.15 21.78
CA ALA A 122 -3.98 8.94 20.35
C ALA A 122 -4.87 7.79 19.85
N GLU A 123 -5.83 8.09 19.00
CA GLU A 123 -6.63 7.10 18.30
C GLU A 123 -5.94 6.71 16.99
N ILE A 124 -5.55 5.44 16.89
CA ILE A 124 -4.87 4.89 15.71
C ILE A 124 -5.79 3.84 15.12
N ALA A 125 -6.35 4.15 13.95
CA ALA A 125 -7.16 3.20 13.20
C ALA A 125 -6.28 2.31 12.32
N PRO A 126 -6.61 1.02 12.16
CA PRO A 126 -5.94 0.17 11.18
C PRO A 126 -6.15 0.72 9.77
N ASP A 127 -5.12 0.70 8.92
CA ASP A 127 -5.28 1.00 7.49
C ASP A 127 -6.21 -0.04 6.87
N ALA A 128 -7.34 0.43 6.32
CA ALA A 128 -8.08 -0.37 5.38
C ALA A 128 -7.18 -0.61 4.15
N PRO A 129 -7.12 -1.83 3.59
CA PRO A 129 -6.50 -2.00 2.29
C PRO A 129 -7.21 -1.04 1.35
N SER A 130 -6.46 -0.08 0.81
CA SER A 130 -6.97 0.75 -0.28
C SER A 130 -7.36 -0.24 -1.36
N ALA A 131 -8.67 -0.45 -1.53
CA ALA A 131 -9.19 -1.14 -2.69
C ALA A 131 -8.75 -0.27 -3.86
N GLY A 132 -7.65 -0.69 -4.51
CA GLY A 132 -7.18 -0.09 -5.75
C GLY A 132 -8.40 0.07 -6.64
N GLY A 133 -8.62 1.30 -7.09
CA GLY A 133 -9.90 1.77 -7.61
C GLY A 133 -10.60 0.73 -8.46
N ASN A 134 -11.88 0.50 -8.19
CA ASN A 134 -12.77 0.00 -9.22
C ASN A 134 -12.58 0.93 -10.42
N ILE A 135 -11.85 0.46 -11.43
CA ILE A 135 -11.94 0.99 -12.77
C ILE A 135 -13.40 0.74 -13.11
N ILE A 136 -14.21 1.79 -12.99
CA ILE A 136 -15.60 1.75 -13.40
C ILE A 136 -15.51 1.51 -14.90
N ASP A 137 -15.87 0.29 -15.31
CA ASP A 137 -16.15 -0.05 -16.70
C ASP A 137 -17.47 0.67 -17.03
N ASP A 138 -17.38 1.99 -17.24
CA ASP A 138 -18.48 2.83 -17.70
C ASP A 138 -18.53 2.77 -19.22
N ASP A 139 -18.84 1.59 -19.74
CA ASP A 139 -19.17 1.41 -21.16
C ASP A 139 -20.37 0.47 -21.28
N ASN A 140 -21.50 0.89 -20.72
CA ASN A 140 -22.80 0.52 -21.28
C ASN A 140 -23.92 1.47 -20.84
N LYS A 141 -24.04 2.61 -21.53
CA LYS A 141 -25.30 3.35 -21.67
C LYS A 141 -25.41 3.90 -23.09
N ASP A 142 -26.17 3.20 -23.92
CA ASP A 142 -27.51 3.64 -24.35
C ASP A 142 -27.90 2.99 -25.69
N ALA A 143 -28.95 2.16 -25.66
CA ALA A 143 -30.16 2.39 -26.47
C ALA A 143 -31.27 1.37 -26.11
N PRO A 144 -32.52 1.81 -25.89
CA PRO A 144 -33.68 0.96 -25.71
C PRO A 144 -34.41 0.70 -27.05
N GLY A 145 -35.07 -0.45 -27.19
CA GLY A 145 -35.89 -0.72 -28.38
C GLY A 145 -36.59 -2.07 -28.43
N ALA A 146 -37.79 -2.11 -27.84
CA ALA A 146 -39.00 -2.83 -28.24
C ALA A 146 -39.03 -4.36 -28.58
N ALA A 147 -40.05 -4.99 -28.00
CA ALA A 147 -40.56 -6.34 -28.17
C ALA A 147 -40.74 -6.86 -29.62
N GLY A 148 -40.59 -8.17 -29.79
CA GLY A 148 -41.07 -8.89 -30.98
C GLY A 148 -40.65 -10.37 -31.00
N SER A 149 -41.65 -11.26 -31.06
CA SER A 149 -41.60 -12.71 -30.87
C SER A 149 -40.85 -13.55 -31.92
N SER A 150 -40.53 -14.79 -31.50
CA SER A 150 -40.60 -16.08 -32.24
C SER A 150 -39.51 -16.52 -33.25
N THR A 151 -39.10 -17.78 -33.06
CA THR A 151 -38.88 -18.83 -34.09
C THR A 151 -37.44 -19.21 -34.50
N THR A 152 -37.10 -20.44 -34.11
CA THR A 152 -36.26 -21.50 -34.73
C THR A 152 -35.24 -21.17 -35.83
N GLY A 153 -34.03 -21.74 -35.72
CA GLY A 153 -33.17 -21.98 -36.88
C GLY A 153 -31.72 -22.34 -36.55
N SER A 154 -31.37 -23.61 -36.73
CA SER A 154 -30.03 -24.19 -36.68
C SER A 154 -29.21 -23.97 -37.97
N THR A 155 -27.93 -23.56 -37.88
CA THR A 155 -26.85 -23.70 -38.91
C THR A 155 -25.51 -23.36 -38.22
N GLN A 156 -24.49 -24.21 -38.02
CA GLN A 156 -23.56 -24.96 -38.88
C GLN A 156 -22.45 -24.11 -39.59
N THR A 157 -21.30 -23.96 -38.89
CA THR A 157 -19.85 -23.97 -39.31
C THR A 157 -19.21 -22.83 -40.17
N PRO A 158 -17.83 -22.76 -40.34
CA PRO A 158 -16.80 -21.88 -39.74
C PRO A 158 -16.13 -20.90 -40.79
N PRO A 159 -14.96 -20.22 -40.58
CA PRO A 159 -13.61 -20.84 -40.75
C PRO A 159 -12.42 -20.18 -39.96
N ASP A 160 -11.25 -20.81 -40.11
CA ASP A 160 -9.85 -20.37 -39.92
C ASP A 160 -9.56 -18.89 -39.62
N ASP A 161 -8.61 -18.65 -38.70
CA ASP A 161 -7.76 -17.46 -38.77
C ASP A 161 -6.30 -17.82 -38.43
N ASP A 162 -5.49 -17.74 -39.48
CA ASP A 162 -4.11 -18.20 -39.62
C ASP A 162 -3.18 -17.00 -39.33
N LEU A 163 -2.77 -16.81 -38.07
CA LEU A 163 -1.85 -15.74 -37.67
C LEU A 163 -0.43 -16.25 -37.60
N ALA A 164 0.10 -16.62 -38.75
CA ALA A 164 1.52 -16.87 -38.97
C ALA A 164 2.08 -15.91 -40.02
N ASP A 165 2.34 -14.65 -39.66
CA ASP A 165 3.40 -13.90 -40.34
C ASP A 165 3.89 -12.69 -39.53
N PHE A 166 4.96 -12.89 -38.76
CA PHE A 166 5.95 -11.85 -38.48
C PHE A 166 7.30 -12.54 -38.37
N ARG A 167 8.00 -12.66 -39.50
CA ARG A 167 9.44 -12.98 -39.53
C ARG A 167 10.27 -11.70 -39.49
N LEU A 168 11.41 -11.83 -38.79
CA LEU A 168 12.49 -10.86 -38.54
C LEU A 168 12.98 -10.11 -39.78
#